data_AF-A0A7L3EW97-F1
#
_entry.id   AF-A0A7L3EW97-F1
#
_cell.length_a   1.000
_cell.length_b   1.000
_cell.length_c   1.000
_cell.angle_alpha   90.00
_cell.angle_beta   90.00
_cell.angle_gamma   90.00
#
_symmetry.space_group_name_H-M   'P 1'
#
loop_
_entity.id
_entity.type
_entity.pdbx_description
1 polymer ?
#
loop_
_entity_poly.entity_id
_entity_poly.type
_entity_poly.pdbx_seq_one_letter_code
_entity_poly.pdbx_strand_id
1 'polypeptide(L)'
;SCKLFFSNDPVKIVKAKGQYMYDENGKQYLDCINNVAHVGHCHPDIVKAAHEQNQLLNTNSRYLHDNLVDYAERLSKTLPKKLCVFYFLNSG
;
A
#
# COMPACT_ATOMS: atom_id res chain seq x y z
N SER A 1 -20.15 10.86 -5.18
CA SER A 1 -20.88 10.44 -3.97
C SER A 1 -20.06 9.37 -3.26
N CYS A 2 -19.88 9.45 -1.94
CA CYS A 2 -19.23 8.37 -1.19
C CYS A 2 -20.23 7.24 -1.03
N LYS A 3 -19.99 6.09 -1.67
CA LYS A 3 -20.84 4.89 -1.53
C LYS A 3 -20.30 4.06 -0.37
N LEU A 4 -21.10 3.90 0.69
CA LEU A 4 -20.75 3.04 1.81
C LEU A 4 -20.94 1.58 1.40
N PHE A 5 -19.92 0.76 1.63
CA PHE A 5 -19.97 -0.68 1.36
C PHE A 5 -20.91 -1.41 2.34
N PHE A 6 -21.00 -0.90 3.58
CA PHE A 6 -21.91 -1.35 4.63
C PHE A 6 -22.90 -0.22 4.92
N SER A 7 -23.95 -0.09 4.10
CA SER A 7 -24.87 1.05 4.17
C SER A 7 -25.84 1.01 5.35
N ASN A 8 -26.19 -0.19 5.85
CA ASN A 8 -27.17 -0.35 6.93
C ASN A 8 -26.55 -0.22 8.32
N ASP A 9 -25.29 -0.64 8.47
CA ASP A 9 -24.51 -0.55 9.71
C ASP A 9 -23.04 -0.25 9.35
N PRO A 10 -22.70 1.02 9.10
CA PRO A 10 -21.35 1.39 8.69
C PRO A 10 -20.38 1.24 9.85
N VAL A 11 -19.40 0.35 9.70
CA VAL A 11 -18.32 0.19 10.67
C VAL A 11 -17.27 1.28 10.45
N LYS A 12 -17.08 2.14 11.46
CA LYS A 12 -16.10 3.24 11.41
C LYS A 12 -14.76 2.79 12.00
N ILE A 13 -13.89 2.28 11.16
CA ILE A 13 -12.52 1.90 11.54
C ILE A 13 -11.65 3.14 11.75
N VAL A 14 -11.01 3.25 12.91
CA VAL A 14 -10.14 4.39 13.29
C VAL A 14 -8.68 4.00 13.47
N LYS A 15 -8.38 2.71 13.61
CA LYS A 15 -7.01 2.19 13.79
C LYS A 15 -6.89 0.80 13.18
N ALA A 16 -5.70 0.46 12.71
CA ALA A 16 -5.39 -0.89 12.26
C ALA A 16 -3.91 -1.23 12.52
N LYS A 17 -3.61 -2.52 12.69
CA LYS A 17 -2.23 -3.04 12.81
C LYS A 17 -2.21 -4.53 12.46
N GLY A 18 -1.31 -4.91 11.55
CA GLY A 18 -1.21 -6.31 11.09
C GLY A 18 -2.54 -6.77 10.49
N GLN A 19 -3.07 -7.88 10.97
CA GLN A 19 -4.36 -8.43 10.52
C GLN A 19 -5.59 -7.85 11.24
N TYR A 20 -5.43 -6.86 12.12
CA TYR A 20 -6.53 -6.35 12.95
C TYR A 20 -6.90 -4.90 12.62
N MET A 21 -8.19 -4.61 12.71
CA MET A 21 -8.79 -3.29 12.66
C MET A 21 -9.56 -3.00 13.95
N TYR A 22 -9.70 -1.71 14.29
CA TYR A 22 -10.38 -1.25 15.50
C TYR A 22 -11.35 -0.13 15.15
N ASP A 23 -12.59 -0.24 15.63
CA ASP A 23 -13.59 0.81 15.50
C ASP A 23 -13.40 1.93 16.53
N GLU A 24 -14.23 2.97 16.45
CA GLU A 24 -14.19 4.14 17.34
C GLU A 24 -14.48 3.80 18.81
N ASN A 25 -15.12 2.66 19.08
CA ASN A 25 -15.41 2.16 20.43
C ASN A 25 -14.30 1.22 20.94
N GLY A 26 -13.24 1.01 20.15
CA GLY A 26 -12.11 0.15 20.48
C GLY A 26 -12.35 -1.34 20.25
N LYS A 27 -13.49 -1.73 19.65
CA LYS A 27 -13.75 -3.13 19.33
C LYS A 27 -12.80 -3.59 18.22
N GLN A 28 -12.17 -4.75 18.44
CA GLN A 28 -11.24 -5.35 17.50
C GLN A 28 -11.94 -6.26 16.50
N TYR A 29 -11.54 -6.17 15.24
CA TYR A 29 -11.99 -7.00 14.13
C TYR A 29 -10.78 -7.70 13.50
N LEU A 30 -10.91 -9.00 13.22
CA LEU A 30 -9.97 -9.71 12.36
C LEU A 30 -10.32 -9.39 10.90
N ASP A 31 -9.39 -8.83 10.16
CA ASP A 31 -9.60 -8.44 8.77
C ASP A 31 -9.35 -9.62 7.83
N CYS A 32 -10.44 -10.10 7.23
CA CYS A 32 -10.44 -11.21 6.27
C CYS A 32 -10.86 -10.75 4.86
N ILE A 33 -10.96 -9.44 4.61
CA ILE A 33 -11.54 -8.90 3.38
C ILE A 33 -10.51 -8.06 2.61
N ASN A 34 -9.68 -7.27 3.29
CA ASN A 34 -8.78 -6.36 2.60
C ASN A 34 -7.62 -7.10 1.93
N ASN A 35 -7.52 -6.96 0.61
CA ASN A 35 -6.39 -7.41 -0.20
C ASN A 35 -5.32 -6.31 -0.39
N VAL A 36 -5.65 -5.04 -0.12
CA VAL A 36 -4.75 -3.88 -0.30
C VAL A 36 -3.61 -3.89 0.73
N ALA A 37 -3.93 -4.13 2.00
CA ALA A 37 -2.95 -4.22 3.07
C ALA A 37 -2.25 -5.60 3.06
N HIS A 38 -1.57 -5.91 1.95
CA HIS A 38 -1.08 -7.27 1.64
C HIS A 38 -0.13 -7.86 2.69
N VAL A 39 0.72 -7.02 3.31
CA VAL A 39 1.62 -7.42 4.41
C VAL A 39 1.10 -7.00 5.78
N GLY A 40 -0.20 -6.75 5.90
CA GLY A 40 -0.85 -6.25 7.10
C GLY A 40 -0.86 -4.72 7.20
N HIS A 41 -1.83 -4.22 7.97
CA HIS A 41 -2.04 -2.81 8.20
C HIS A 41 -0.87 -2.16 8.93
N CYS A 42 -0.48 -0.97 8.48
CA CYS A 42 0.56 -0.14 9.11
C CYS A 42 1.89 -0.90 9.33
N HIS A 43 2.32 -1.69 8.34
CA HIS A 43 3.58 -2.44 8.44
C HIS A 43 4.77 -1.48 8.68
N PRO A 44 5.57 -1.67 9.74
CA PRO A 44 6.57 -0.69 10.18
C PRO A 44 7.61 -0.39 9.09
N ASP A 45 8.05 -1.40 8.35
CA ASP A 45 9.06 -1.22 7.30
C ASP A 45 8.54 -0.41 6.11
N ILE A 46 7.24 -0.53 5.77
CA ILE A 46 6.61 0.25 4.69
C ILE A 46 6.48 1.71 5.12
N VAL A 47 5.97 1.93 6.33
CA VAL A 47 5.79 3.27 6.89
C VAL A 47 7.13 3.99 6.97
N LYS A 48 8.18 3.30 7.45
CA LYS A 48 9.54 3.83 7.53
C LYS A 48 10.08 4.22 6.15
N ALA A 49 10.07 3.30 5.18
CA ALA A 49 10.61 3.55 3.84
C ALA A 49 9.88 4.71 3.13
N ALA A 50 8.55 4.77 3.23
CA ALA A 50 7.77 5.86 2.66
C ALA A 50 8.06 7.20 3.35
N HIS A 51 8.18 7.21 4.68
CA HIS A 51 8.50 8.42 5.44
C HIS A 51 9.90 8.95 5.09
N GLU A 52 10.92 8.09 5.09
CA GLU A 52 12.30 8.44 4.76
C GLU A 52 12.41 9.04 3.35
N GLN A 53 11.81 8.40 2.34
CA GLN A 53 11.82 8.94 0.98
C GLN A 53 11.09 10.29 0.88
N ASN A 54 9.96 10.46 1.56
CA ASN A 54 9.20 11.71 1.53
C ASN A 54 9.95 12.88 2.20
N GLN A 55 10.83 12.62 3.17
CA GLN A 55 11.70 13.65 3.74
C GLN A 55 12.85 14.03 2.80
N LEU A 56 13.27 13.12 1.91
CA LEU A 56 14.37 13.31 0.98
C LEU A 56 13.93 13.96 -0.33
N LEU A 57 12.96 13.37 -1.02
CA LEU A 57 12.54 13.79 -2.36
C LEU A 57 11.16 13.21 -2.75
N ASN A 58 10.29 14.07 -3.30
CA ASN A 58 9.03 13.67 -3.93
C ASN A 58 8.80 14.48 -5.22
N THR A 59 9.16 13.90 -6.37
CA THR A 59 9.07 14.56 -7.68
C THR A 59 8.72 13.55 -8.78
N ASN A 60 8.41 14.06 -9.97
CA ASN A 60 8.14 13.24 -11.16
C ASN A 60 9.40 12.57 -11.72
N SER A 61 9.22 11.59 -12.60
CA SER A 61 10.29 10.77 -13.19
C SER A 61 11.14 11.45 -14.27
N ARG A 62 11.03 12.78 -14.48
CA ARG A 62 11.92 13.50 -15.41
C ARG A 62 13.33 13.68 -14.85
N TYR A 63 13.50 13.53 -13.55
CA TYR A 63 14.79 13.51 -12.87
C TYR A 63 15.18 12.08 -12.52
N LEU A 64 16.46 11.76 -12.65
CA LEU A 64 16.98 10.42 -12.36
C LEU A 64 16.93 10.13 -10.85
N HIS A 65 16.50 8.92 -10.48
CA HIS A 65 16.50 8.41 -9.12
C HIS A 65 16.48 6.87 -9.12
N ASP A 66 17.34 6.24 -8.31
CA ASP A 66 17.60 4.80 -8.40
C ASP A 66 16.42 3.92 -7.96
N ASN A 67 15.63 4.35 -6.96
CA ASN A 67 14.49 3.58 -6.45
C ASN A 67 13.55 3.00 -7.52
N LEU A 68 13.29 3.72 -8.62
CA LEU A 68 12.40 3.25 -9.68
C LEU A 68 13.06 2.11 -10.50
N VAL A 69 14.36 2.24 -10.76
CA VAL A 69 15.16 1.24 -11.48
C VAL A 69 15.35 -0.01 -10.62
N ASP A 70 15.71 0.17 -9.35
CA ASP A 70 15.86 -0.94 -8.40
C ASP A 70 14.56 -1.72 -8.23
N TYR A 71 13.42 -1.01 -8.18
CA TYR A 71 12.12 -1.67 -8.09
C TYR A 71 11.78 -2.45 -9.36
N ALA A 72 12.02 -1.87 -10.55
CA ALA A 72 11.82 -2.56 -11.82
C ALA A 72 12.71 -3.81 -11.95
N GLU A 73 13.98 -3.72 -11.56
CA GLU A 73 14.91 -4.85 -11.57
C GLU A 73 14.44 -5.96 -10.64
N ARG A 74 14.05 -5.62 -9.40
CA ARG A 74 13.52 -6.60 -8.43
C ARG A 74 12.25 -7.26 -8.92
N LEU A 75 11.33 -6.49 -9.51
CA LEU A 75 10.08 -7.02 -10.07
C LEU A 75 10.36 -7.96 -11.25
N SER A 76 11.32 -7.61 -12.12
CA SER A 76 11.71 -8.45 -13.26
C SER A 76 12.15 -9.86 -12.87
N LYS A 77 12.78 -10.02 -11.70
CA LYS A 77 13.25 -11.31 -11.16
C LYS A 77 12.10 -12.24 -10.74
N THR A 78 10.88 -11.71 -10.62
CA THR A 78 9.67 -12.47 -10.26
C THR A 78 8.83 -12.86 -11.48
N LEU A 79 9.19 -12.40 -12.68
CA LEU A 79 8.41 -12.56 -13.90
C LEU A 79 9.19 -13.33 -14.98
N PRO A 80 8.50 -13.96 -15.96
CA PRO A 80 9.15 -14.52 -17.13
C PRO A 80 9.92 -13.45 -17.92
N LYS A 81 11.05 -13.81 -18.53
CA LYS A 81 11.94 -12.89 -19.29
C LYS A 81 11.22 -12.00 -20.33
N LYS A 82 10.11 -12.48 -20.89
CA LYS A 82 9.30 -11.74 -21.88
C LYS A 82 8.45 -10.61 -21.26
N LEU A 83 8.34 -10.54 -19.94
CA LEU A 83 7.51 -9.57 -19.19
C LEU A 83 8.38 -8.67 -18.28
N CYS A 84 9.50 -8.18 -18.81
CA CYS A 84 10.48 -7.38 -18.05
C CYS A 84 10.54 -5.91 -18.51
N VAL A 85 9.52 -5.42 -19.21
CA VAL A 85 9.35 -3.99 -19.56
C VAL A 85 8.20 -3.44 -18.73
N PHE A 86 8.45 -2.36 -17.99
CA PHE A 86 7.51 -1.82 -17.00
C PHE A 86 7.08 -0.40 -17.33
N TYR A 87 5.76 -0.17 -17.26
CA TYR A 87 5.15 1.15 -17.23
C TYR A 87 4.46 1.30 -15.87
N PHE A 88 4.94 2.22 -15.05
CA PHE A 88 4.39 2.44 -13.71
C PHE A 88 3.15 3.33 -13.77
N LEU A 89 2.08 2.88 -13.12
CA LEU A 89 0.77 3.55 -13.03
C LEU A 89 0.32 3.59 -11.56
N ASN A 90 -0.74 4.33 -11.28
CA ASN A 90 -1.24 4.55 -9.91
C ASN A 90 -2.43 3.66 -9.52
N SER A 91 -3.00 2.92 -10.48
CA SER A 91 -4.10 1.98 -10.25
C SER A 91 -4.03 0.84 -11.28
N GLY A 92 -4.63 -0.30 -10.92
CA GLY A 92 -4.96 -1.36 -11.88
C GLY A 92 -6.20 -1.05 -12.69
#